data_AF-A0A317JL87-F1
#
_entry.id   AF-A0A317JL87-F1
#
_cell.length_a   1.000
_cell.length_b   1.000
_cell.length_c   1.000
_cell.angle_alpha   90.00
_cell.angle_beta   90.00
_cell.angle_gamma   90.00
#
_symmetry.space_group_name_H-M   'P 1'
#
loop_
_entity.id
_entity.type
_entity.pdbx_description
1 polymer ?
#
loop_
_entity_poly.entity_id
_entity_poly.type
_entity_poly.pdbx_seq_one_letter_code
_entity_poly.pdbx_strand_id
1 'polypeptide(L)'
;MANLSDRWLLRNLTQSEARAVFAVLTPAQRFTTRLWSEGWEGWLPVDALVCEFLYSRRIEDQVPPAISFEETNEVTQVQSSMRKSAKKIFERKHQRYLVQIPVIVRNSTEQFTTLTEDISEGGIRLQDALPDQFAGYCQVILQPKSNHSFEVLASPVEDQNNGRHHMEFADSEE
;
A
#
# COMPACT_ATOMS: atom_id res chain seq x y z
N MET A 1 13.53 -4.01 -10.88
CA MET A 1 12.85 -4.66 -12.02
C MET A 1 12.27 -5.98 -11.52
N ALA A 2 10.96 -6.05 -11.28
CA ALA A 2 10.31 -7.33 -11.00
C ALA A 2 10.16 -8.06 -12.35
N ASN A 3 10.73 -9.26 -12.47
CA ASN A 3 10.55 -10.07 -13.67
C ASN A 3 9.04 -10.31 -13.87
N LEU A 4 8.56 -10.03 -15.08
CA LEU A 4 7.18 -10.29 -15.53
C LEU A 4 6.79 -11.78 -15.44
N SER A 5 7.73 -12.67 -15.13
CA SER A 5 7.58 -14.12 -15.05
C SER A 5 6.87 -14.63 -13.79
N ASP A 6 6.74 -13.82 -12.74
CA ASP A 6 6.20 -14.28 -11.45
C ASP A 6 4.75 -13.82 -11.24
N ARG A 7 3.94 -13.87 -12.30
CA ARG A 7 2.49 -13.56 -12.24
C ARG A 7 1.70 -14.84 -12.02
N TRP A 8 1.05 -14.95 -10.87
CA TRP A 8 0.26 -16.13 -10.50
C TRP A 8 -1.24 -15.83 -10.69
N LEU A 9 -1.95 -16.71 -11.38
CA LEU A 9 -3.40 -16.66 -11.55
C LEU A 9 -4.00 -17.86 -10.83
N LEU A 10 -4.67 -17.62 -9.71
CA LEU A 10 -5.19 -18.69 -8.86
C LEU A 10 -6.71 -18.65 -8.88
N ARG A 11 -7.32 -19.83 -9.01
CA ARG A 11 -8.77 -20.00 -9.20
C ARG A 11 -9.34 -20.91 -8.14
N ASN A 12 -10.57 -20.61 -7.71
CA ASN A 12 -11.39 -21.48 -6.85
C ASN A 12 -10.68 -21.93 -5.57
N LEU A 13 -9.82 -21.08 -5.02
CA LEU A 13 -9.16 -21.37 -3.75
C LEU A 13 -10.19 -21.29 -2.62
N THR A 14 -10.14 -22.27 -1.73
CA THR A 14 -10.79 -22.19 -0.43
C THR A 14 -10.13 -21.09 0.42
N GLN A 15 -10.81 -20.65 1.47
CA GLN A 15 -10.28 -19.62 2.37
C GLN A 15 -8.93 -20.01 2.99
N SER A 16 -8.80 -21.27 3.43
CA SER A 16 -7.55 -21.81 3.98
C SER A 16 -6.42 -21.77 2.95
N GLU A 17 -6.71 -22.07 1.68
CA GLU A 17 -5.72 -22.06 0.62
C GLU A 17 -5.33 -20.63 0.23
N ALA A 18 -6.28 -19.71 0.10
CA ALA A 18 -5.99 -18.30 -0.17
C ALA A 18 -5.12 -17.67 0.93
N ARG A 19 -5.40 -17.99 2.20
CA ARG A 19 -4.58 -17.57 3.34
C ARG A 19 -3.19 -18.18 3.31
N ALA A 20 -3.07 -19.48 3.03
CA ALA A 20 -1.79 -20.16 2.92
C ALA A 20 -0.94 -19.58 1.79
N VAL A 21 -1.55 -19.35 0.61
CA VAL A 21 -0.90 -18.69 -0.52
C VAL A 21 -0.42 -17.29 -0.11
N PHE A 22 -1.30 -16.46 0.47
CA PHE A 22 -0.92 -15.11 0.89
C PHE A 22 0.23 -15.11 1.89
N ALA A 23 0.25 -16.05 2.84
CA ALA A 23 1.30 -16.19 3.84
C ALA A 23 2.68 -16.53 3.23
N VAL A 24 2.71 -17.23 2.09
CA VAL A 24 3.95 -17.67 1.43
C VAL A 24 4.45 -16.69 0.37
N LEU A 25 3.55 -15.93 -0.26
CA LEU A 25 3.93 -14.97 -1.31
C LEU A 25 4.67 -13.75 -0.73
N THR A 26 5.75 -13.35 -1.40
CA THR A 26 6.44 -12.07 -1.14
C THR A 26 5.56 -10.86 -1.49
N PRO A 27 5.82 -9.65 -0.95
CA PRO A 27 5.05 -8.46 -1.29
C PRO A 27 4.94 -8.19 -2.80
N ALA A 28 6.02 -8.36 -3.55
CA ALA A 28 6.04 -8.18 -5.01
C ALA A 28 5.15 -9.20 -5.75
N GLN A 29 5.14 -10.45 -5.27
CA GLN A 29 4.29 -11.50 -5.82
C GLN A 29 2.83 -11.30 -5.45
N ARG A 30 2.52 -10.79 -4.25
CA ARG A 30 1.14 -10.46 -3.85
C ARG A 30 0.54 -9.40 -4.79
N PHE A 31 1.34 -8.38 -5.15
CA PHE A 31 0.89 -7.30 -6.03
C PHE A 31 0.56 -7.77 -7.46
N THR A 32 1.24 -8.81 -7.92
CA THR A 32 1.12 -9.36 -9.27
C THR A 32 0.20 -10.57 -9.36
N THR A 33 -0.07 -11.24 -8.24
CA THR A 33 -1.01 -12.36 -8.16
C THR A 33 -2.44 -11.86 -8.25
N ARG A 34 -3.27 -12.60 -8.99
CA ARG A 34 -4.71 -12.35 -9.08
C ARG A 34 -5.47 -13.59 -8.67
N LEU A 35 -6.51 -13.39 -7.88
CA LEU A 35 -7.47 -14.42 -7.48
C LEU A 35 -8.73 -14.24 -8.30
N TRP A 36 -9.36 -15.36 -8.62
CA TRP A 36 -10.73 -15.38 -9.07
C TRP A 36 -11.45 -16.55 -8.42
N SER A 37 -12.68 -16.29 -8.00
CA SER A 37 -13.59 -17.32 -7.51
C SER A 37 -14.91 -17.22 -8.28
N GLU A 38 -15.62 -18.33 -8.31
CA GLU A 38 -16.93 -18.42 -8.92
C GLU A 38 -17.91 -17.38 -8.34
N GLY A 39 -18.62 -16.70 -9.24
CA GLY A 39 -19.53 -15.60 -8.88
C GLY A 39 -18.87 -14.23 -8.72
N TRP A 40 -17.57 -14.09 -8.99
CA TRP A 40 -16.91 -12.79 -9.07
C TRP A 40 -17.00 -12.19 -10.47
N GLU A 41 -17.28 -10.89 -10.54
CA GLU A 41 -17.37 -10.12 -11.79
C GLU A 41 -16.00 -9.94 -12.48
N GLY A 42 -14.90 -10.22 -11.78
CA GLY A 42 -13.55 -9.98 -12.26
C GLY A 42 -12.48 -10.62 -11.38
N TRP A 43 -11.25 -10.61 -11.91
CA TRP A 43 -10.06 -10.99 -11.17
C TRP A 43 -9.71 -9.93 -10.13
N LEU A 44 -9.55 -10.32 -8.87
CA LEU A 44 -9.19 -9.40 -7.78
C LEU A 44 -7.71 -9.61 -7.38
N PRO A 45 -7.01 -8.57 -6.90
CA PRO A 45 -5.68 -8.73 -6.33
C PRO A 45 -5.72 -9.59 -5.06
N VAL A 46 -4.62 -10.28 -4.75
CA VAL A 46 -4.49 -10.94 -3.44
C VAL A 46 -4.20 -9.87 -2.39
N ASP A 47 -5.22 -9.40 -1.69
CA ASP A 47 -5.08 -8.58 -0.50
C ASP A 47 -5.75 -9.24 0.72
N ALA A 48 -5.49 -8.69 1.91
CA ALA A 48 -6.05 -9.21 3.15
C ALA A 48 -7.59 -9.14 3.19
N LEU A 49 -8.20 -8.18 2.49
CA LEU A 49 -9.65 -7.94 2.45
C LEU A 49 -10.36 -8.99 1.56
N VAL A 50 -9.73 -9.41 0.48
CA VAL A 50 -10.21 -10.47 -0.41
C VAL A 50 -10.25 -11.82 0.31
N CYS A 51 -9.33 -12.09 1.23
CA CYS A 51 -9.36 -13.28 2.09
C CYS A 51 -10.55 -13.29 3.07
N GLU A 52 -11.07 -12.13 3.44
CA GLU A 52 -12.26 -11.98 4.28
C GLU A 52 -13.56 -12.08 3.48
N PHE A 53 -13.54 -11.64 2.22
CA PHE A 53 -14.72 -11.62 1.32
C PHE A 53 -15.23 -13.01 0.90
N LEU A 54 -14.48 -14.08 1.16
CA LEU A 54 -14.85 -15.47 0.84
C LEU A 54 -16.05 -16.01 1.68
N TYR A 55 -16.71 -15.16 2.47
CA TYR A 55 -17.67 -15.56 3.51
C TYR A 55 -19.14 -15.73 3.08
N SER A 56 -19.56 -15.41 1.84
CA SER A 56 -21.00 -15.08 1.66
C SER A 56 -21.78 -15.57 0.45
N ARG A 57 -21.32 -16.50 -0.40
CA ARG A 57 -22.17 -16.96 -1.53
C ARG A 57 -22.24 -18.46 -1.75
N ARG A 58 -23.48 -18.93 -1.95
CA ARG A 58 -23.82 -20.24 -2.52
C ARG A 58 -23.51 -20.24 -4.01
N ILE A 59 -23.03 -21.40 -4.44
CA ILE A 59 -22.47 -21.71 -5.75
C ILE A 59 -23.60 -21.73 -6.79
N GLU A 60 -23.46 -20.92 -7.83
CA GLU A 60 -24.19 -21.06 -9.09
C GLU A 60 -23.14 -20.90 -10.20
N ASP A 61 -23.10 -21.86 -11.12
CA ASP A 61 -21.98 -22.05 -12.06
C ASP A 61 -21.75 -20.79 -12.93
N GLN A 62 -20.62 -20.11 -12.74
CA GLN A 62 -20.25 -18.90 -13.47
C GLN A 62 -18.87 -19.06 -14.09
N VAL A 63 -18.76 -18.75 -15.39
CA VAL A 63 -17.49 -18.84 -16.12
C VAL A 63 -16.64 -17.60 -15.83
N PRO A 64 -15.33 -17.76 -15.54
CA PRO A 64 -14.45 -16.63 -15.30
C PRO A 64 -14.40 -15.68 -16.50
N PRO A 65 -14.39 -14.35 -16.28
CA PRO A 65 -14.25 -13.39 -17.34
C PRO A 65 -12.87 -13.52 -18.00
N ALA A 66 -12.85 -13.42 -19.32
CA ALA A 66 -11.61 -13.30 -20.08
C ALA A 66 -10.91 -12.00 -19.67
N ILE A 67 -9.62 -12.09 -19.36
CA ILE A 67 -8.82 -10.89 -19.09
C ILE A 67 -8.54 -10.22 -20.44
N SER A 68 -9.19 -9.10 -20.73
CA SER A 68 -8.81 -8.24 -21.86
C SER A 68 -7.57 -7.46 -21.46
N PHE A 69 -6.40 -7.92 -21.90
CA PHE A 69 -5.17 -7.16 -21.77
C PHE A 69 -5.14 -6.14 -22.90
N GLU A 70 -5.39 -4.87 -22.60
CA GLU A 70 -4.89 -3.80 -23.45
C GLU A 70 -3.36 -3.82 -23.31
N GLU A 71 -2.70 -4.43 -24.29
CA GLU A 71 -1.28 -4.21 -24.55
C GLU A 71 -1.09 -2.73 -24.88
N THR A 72 -0.73 -1.91 -23.90
CA THR A 72 -0.06 -0.65 -24.15
C THR A 72 1.35 -0.94 -24.67
N ASN A 73 1.43 -1.32 -25.94
CA ASN A 73 2.64 -1.29 -26.74
C ASN A 73 2.95 0.16 -27.13
N GLU A 74 3.92 0.74 -26.43
CA GLU A 74 5.08 1.46 -26.95
C GLU A 74 4.96 2.62 -27.98
N VAL A 75 5.72 3.69 -27.65
CA VAL A 75 6.32 4.75 -28.48
C VAL A 75 5.47 5.96 -28.90
N THR A 76 5.73 7.09 -28.25
CA THR A 76 5.84 8.37 -28.98
C THR A 76 6.99 9.19 -28.41
N GLN A 77 7.90 9.56 -29.30
CA GLN A 77 9.13 10.33 -29.07
C GLN A 77 8.88 11.61 -28.26
N VAL A 78 9.70 11.86 -27.24
CA VAL A 78 9.91 13.20 -26.70
C VAL A 78 11.31 13.64 -27.11
N GLN A 79 11.37 14.66 -27.95
CA GLN A 79 12.60 15.29 -28.42
C GLN A 79 13.47 15.75 -27.25
N SER A 80 14.70 15.24 -27.22
CA SER A 80 15.75 15.66 -26.32
C SER A 80 16.30 17.03 -26.74
N SER A 81 15.79 18.09 -26.12
CA SER A 81 16.45 19.39 -26.09
C SER A 81 17.31 19.50 -24.83
N MET A 82 18.62 19.51 -25.04
CA MET A 82 19.66 19.70 -24.04
C MET A 82 19.42 20.93 -23.14
N ARG A 83 19.67 20.78 -21.83
CA ARG A 83 20.69 21.53 -21.06
C ARG A 83 20.64 21.21 -19.56
N LYS A 84 21.73 20.59 -19.08
CA LYS A 84 22.42 20.74 -17.78
C LYS A 84 21.56 21.15 -16.56
N SER A 85 21.23 20.15 -15.74
CA SER A 85 21.80 20.03 -14.39
C SER A 85 21.44 18.65 -13.85
N ALA A 86 22.46 17.81 -13.60
CA ALA A 86 22.27 16.51 -12.97
C ALA A 86 21.89 16.71 -11.49
N LYS A 87 20.62 17.01 -11.23
CA LYS A 87 20.02 16.70 -9.93
C LYS A 87 19.89 15.19 -9.91
N LYS A 88 20.72 14.54 -9.08
CA LYS A 88 20.60 13.14 -8.72
C LYS A 88 19.18 12.96 -8.17
N ILE A 89 18.24 12.55 -9.03
CA ILE A 89 16.90 12.18 -8.61
C ILE A 89 17.13 10.96 -7.73
N PHE A 90 17.07 11.15 -6.41
CA PHE A 90 16.94 10.03 -5.50
C PHE A 90 15.61 9.39 -5.83
N GLU A 91 15.67 8.34 -6.63
CA GLU A 91 14.54 7.45 -6.89
C GLU A 91 14.09 6.94 -5.51
N ARG A 92 12.85 7.25 -5.15
CA ARG A 92 12.33 6.90 -3.83
C ARG A 92 12.30 5.38 -3.71
N LYS A 93 12.84 4.83 -2.61
CA LYS A 93 12.91 3.38 -2.35
C LYS A 93 11.52 2.73 -2.32
N HIS A 94 10.52 3.44 -1.82
CA HIS A 94 9.16 2.92 -1.62
C HIS A 94 8.11 3.71 -2.40
N GLN A 95 7.14 2.98 -2.97
CA GLN A 95 5.95 3.54 -3.59
C GLN A 95 5.05 4.17 -2.50
N ARG A 96 4.44 5.32 -2.82
CA ARG A 96 3.46 6.00 -1.96
C ARG A 96 2.05 5.81 -2.50
N TYR A 97 1.12 5.55 -1.60
CA TYR A 97 -0.30 5.43 -1.86
C TYR A 97 -1.01 6.65 -1.30
N LEU A 98 -1.72 7.39 -2.16
CA LEU A 98 -2.54 8.52 -1.74
C LEU A 98 -3.82 7.98 -1.11
N VAL A 99 -3.92 8.05 0.22
CA VAL A 99 -5.04 7.48 0.97
C VAL A 99 -5.28 8.28 2.24
N GLN A 100 -6.56 8.50 2.56
CA GLN A 100 -7.01 9.20 3.76
C GLN A 100 -7.48 8.20 4.80
N ILE A 101 -6.62 7.89 5.75
CA ILE A 101 -6.89 7.00 6.88
C ILE A 101 -6.86 7.82 8.17
N PRO A 102 -7.87 7.71 9.05
CA PRO A 102 -7.81 8.26 10.40
C PRO A 102 -6.58 7.75 11.14
N VAL A 103 -5.82 8.67 11.72
CA VAL A 103 -4.59 8.36 12.43
C VAL A 103 -4.55 9.04 13.78
N ILE A 104 -4.13 8.29 14.80
CA ILE A 104 -3.87 8.80 16.14
C ILE A 104 -2.37 8.68 16.38
N VAL A 105 -1.70 9.82 16.58
CA VAL A 105 -0.31 9.90 17.01
C VAL A 105 -0.30 10.09 18.52
N ARG A 106 0.39 9.20 19.25
CA ARG A 106 0.43 9.17 20.71
C ARG A 106 1.86 9.17 21.22
N ASN A 107 2.15 10.03 22.20
CA ASN A 107 3.36 9.96 23.01
C ASN A 107 2.99 9.51 24.44
N SER A 108 3.88 9.62 25.42
CA SER A 108 3.62 9.21 26.80
C SER A 108 2.57 10.06 27.53
N THR A 109 2.29 11.28 27.06
CA THR A 109 1.50 12.28 27.78
C THR A 109 0.24 12.72 27.03
N GLU A 110 0.24 12.66 25.71
CA GLU A 110 -0.71 13.33 24.83
C GLU A 110 -1.04 12.51 23.58
N GLN A 111 -2.14 12.87 22.94
CA GLN A 111 -2.62 12.29 21.69
C GLN A 111 -2.98 13.37 20.70
N PHE A 112 -2.70 13.11 19.42
CA PHE A 112 -3.02 13.98 18.30
C PHE A 112 -3.73 13.17 17.23
N THR A 113 -4.94 13.59 16.85
CA THR A 113 -5.76 12.88 15.85
C THR A 113 -5.78 13.70 14.56
N THR A 114 -5.50 13.05 13.44
CA THR A 114 -5.51 13.66 12.11
C THR A 114 -5.85 12.59 11.05
N LEU A 115 -5.60 12.89 9.78
CA LEU A 115 -5.72 12.00 8.63
C LEU A 115 -4.39 11.88 7.92
N THR A 116 -4.17 10.77 7.22
CA THR A 116 -3.06 10.65 6.28
C THR A 116 -3.36 11.35 4.95
N GLU A 117 -2.34 11.94 4.34
CA GLU A 117 -2.34 12.37 2.92
C GLU A 117 -1.83 11.23 2.03
N ASP A 118 -0.71 10.61 2.45
CA ASP A 118 -0.11 9.47 1.78
C ASP A 118 0.54 8.49 2.77
N ILE A 119 0.69 7.23 2.34
CA ILE A 119 1.31 6.14 3.10
C ILE A 119 2.29 5.39 2.20
N SER A 120 3.43 4.97 2.76
CA SER A 120 4.40 4.07 2.15
C SER A 120 4.92 3.07 3.18
N GLU A 121 5.72 2.10 2.73
CA GLU A 121 6.43 1.19 3.62
C GLU A 121 7.43 1.91 4.55
N GLY A 122 7.93 3.08 4.15
CA GLY A 122 8.87 3.87 4.95
C GLY A 122 8.22 4.86 5.91
N GLY A 123 6.91 5.13 5.81
CA GLY A 123 6.29 6.15 6.63
C GLY A 123 5.00 6.74 6.06
N ILE A 124 4.49 7.76 6.74
CA ILE A 124 3.24 8.45 6.42
C ILE A 124 3.43 9.95 6.32
N ARG A 125 2.58 10.59 5.52
CA ARG A 125 2.39 12.04 5.53
C ARG A 125 1.02 12.35 6.15
N LEU A 126 1.01 13.26 7.11
CA LEU A 126 -0.17 13.73 7.84
C LEU A 126 -0.76 14.95 7.12
N GLN A 127 -2.10 15.03 7.12
CA GLN A 127 -2.83 16.17 6.57
C GLN A 127 -2.57 17.45 7.40
N ASP A 128 -2.54 17.32 8.72
CA ASP A 128 -2.25 18.42 9.65
C ASP A 128 -0.80 18.36 10.14
N ALA A 129 -0.23 19.54 10.45
CA ALA A 129 1.12 19.62 10.99
C ALA A 129 1.17 19.02 12.40
N LEU A 130 2.16 18.18 12.67
CA LEU A 130 2.35 17.57 13.97
C LEU A 130 2.78 18.63 15.01
N PRO A 131 2.13 18.72 16.19
CA PRO A 131 2.49 19.69 17.25
C PRO A 131 3.87 19.46 17.87
N ASP A 132 4.48 20.50 18.44
CA ASP A 132 5.88 20.51 18.97
C ASP A 132 6.14 19.50 20.09
N GLN A 133 5.12 19.20 20.88
CA GLN A 133 5.14 18.16 21.91
C GLN A 133 5.38 16.73 21.39
N PHE A 134 5.18 16.46 20.09
CA PHE A 134 5.46 15.15 19.49
C PHE A 134 6.84 15.15 18.83
N ALA A 135 7.88 15.31 19.63
CA ALA A 135 9.27 15.15 19.20
C ALA A 135 9.77 13.72 19.50
N GLY A 136 10.54 13.13 18.59
CA GLY A 136 11.07 11.77 18.75
C GLY A 136 10.05 10.66 18.44
N TYR A 137 10.29 9.47 18.97
CA TYR A 137 9.44 8.30 18.68
C TYR A 137 8.04 8.45 19.29
N CYS A 138 7.05 8.27 18.44
CA CYS A 138 5.64 8.26 18.78
C CYS A 138 5.01 6.96 18.30
N GLN A 139 3.95 6.54 18.97
CA GLN A 139 3.11 5.46 18.49
C GLN A 139 2.08 6.03 17.51
N VAL A 140 2.01 5.45 16.32
CA VAL A 140 1.06 5.82 15.28
C VAL A 140 0.05 4.71 15.13
N ILE A 141 -1.23 5.04 15.28
CA ILE A 141 -2.35 4.11 15.21
C ILE A 141 -3.19 4.48 13.99
N LEU A 142 -3.10 3.69 12.92
CA LEU A 142 -3.91 3.82 11.72
C LEU A 142 -5.23 3.09 11.93
N GLN A 143 -6.37 3.77 11.71
CA GLN A 143 -7.72 3.25 11.93
C GLN A 143 -8.52 3.22 10.62
N PRO A 144 -8.23 2.28 9.71
CA PRO A 144 -9.05 2.10 8.52
C PRO A 144 -10.48 1.67 8.88
N LYS A 145 -11.41 1.87 7.95
CA LYS A 145 -12.84 1.51 8.16
C LYS A 145 -13.08 0.01 8.33
N SER A 146 -12.16 -0.82 7.82
CA SER A 146 -12.07 -2.24 8.16
C SER A 146 -11.56 -2.33 9.59
N ASN A 147 -12.33 -2.96 10.50
CA ASN A 147 -12.18 -3.03 11.97
C ASN A 147 -10.80 -3.39 12.58
N HIS A 148 -9.71 -3.41 11.83
CA HIS A 148 -8.36 -3.67 12.27
C HIS A 148 -7.52 -2.39 12.25
N SER A 149 -7.13 -1.93 13.43
CA SER A 149 -6.16 -0.85 13.60
C SER A 149 -4.74 -1.38 13.47
N PHE A 150 -3.86 -0.60 12.85
CA PHE A 150 -2.44 -0.91 12.73
C PHE A 150 -1.66 0.03 13.63
N GLU A 151 -0.80 -0.53 14.47
CA GLU A 151 0.05 0.24 15.38
C GLU A 151 1.50 0.10 14.93
N VAL A 152 2.19 1.23 14.79
CA VAL A 152 3.58 1.30 14.35
C VAL A 152 4.32 2.40 15.11
N LEU A 153 5.60 2.18 15.39
CA LEU A 153 6.47 3.21 15.95
C LEU A 153 7.02 4.08 14.82
N ALA A 154 6.91 5.39 14.97
CA ALA A 154 7.36 6.34 13.98
C ALA A 154 8.00 7.57 14.61
N SER A 155 8.90 8.23 13.90
CA SER A 155 9.51 9.50 14.30
C SER A 155 9.19 10.60 13.29
N PRO A 156 8.97 11.85 13.73
CA PRO A 156 8.76 12.96 12.80
C PRO A 156 10.05 13.25 12.04
N VAL A 157 9.94 13.47 10.73
CA VAL A 157 11.03 13.94 9.90
C VAL A 157 11.03 15.47 9.92
N GLU A 158 12.17 16.07 10.26
CA GLU A 158 12.33 17.52 10.26
C GLU A 158 12.33 18.06 8.82
N ASP A 159 11.16 18.50 8.36
CA ASP A 159 11.03 19.18 7.08
C ASP A 159 11.32 20.68 7.27
N GLN A 160 12.43 21.17 6.69
CA GLN A 160 12.93 22.53 6.95
C GLN A 160 11.99 23.65 6.47
N ASN A 161 11.00 23.35 5.63
CA ASN A 161 10.25 24.37 4.90
C ASN A 161 8.72 24.39 5.12
N ASN A 162 8.10 23.34 5.68
CA ASN A 162 6.63 23.23 5.59
C ASN A 162 5.95 22.61 6.82
N GLY A 163 6.61 22.60 7.98
CA GLY A 163 6.06 21.99 9.19
C GLY A 163 6.24 20.47 9.23
N ARG A 164 6.02 19.87 10.40
CA ARG A 164 6.27 18.44 10.65
C ARG A 164 5.07 17.60 10.21
N HIS A 165 4.90 17.44 8.90
CA HIS A 165 3.85 16.59 8.32
C HIS A 165 4.30 15.15 8.08
N HIS A 166 5.61 14.90 8.05
CA HIS A 166 6.15 13.61 7.64
C HIS A 166 6.59 12.80 8.86
N MET A 167 6.20 11.53 8.91
CA MET A 167 6.65 10.57 9.92
C MET A 167 7.26 9.35 9.24
N GLU A 168 8.41 8.90 9.73
CA GLU A 168 9.14 7.74 9.25
C GLU A 168 8.96 6.56 10.21
N PHE A 169 8.74 5.36 9.67
CA PHE A 169 8.55 4.14 10.48
C PHE A 169 9.89 3.57 10.94
N ALA A 170 9.97 3.23 12.24
CA ALA A 170 11.19 2.75 12.88
C ALA A 170 11.69 1.40 12.33
N ASP A 171 10.79 0.55 11.83
CA ASP A 171 11.08 -0.81 11.36
C ASP A 171 11.26 -0.92 9.83
N SER A 172 11.48 0.20 9.12
CA SER A 172 11.55 0.20 7.65
C SER A 172 12.92 -0.14 7.05
N GLU A 173 13.91 -0.49 7.89
CA GLU A 173 15.25 -0.94 7.46
C GLU A 173 15.30 -2.46 7.24
N GLU A 174 14.76 -2.94 6.11
CA GLU A 174 15.22 -4.17 5.43
C GLU A 174 15.44 -3.94 3.92
#